data_AF-A0A261FU85-F1
#
_entry.id   AF-A0A261FU85-F1
#
_cell.length_a   1.000
_cell.length_b   1.000
_cell.length_c   1.000
_cell.angle_alpha   90.00
_cell.angle_beta   90.00
_cell.angle_gamma   90.00
#
_symmetry.space_group_name_H-M   'P 1'
#
loop_
_entity.id
_entity.type
_entity.pdbx_description
1 polymer ?
#
loop_
_entity_poly.entity_id
_entity_poly.type
_entity_poly.pdbx_seq_one_letter_code
_entity_poly.pdbx_strand_id
1 'polypeptide(L)'
;MTGENAQQRYEHMMRTAIARNLHKLSAFVESGGKWVSREVMCNWCGMQDRELQYCFTAANVPRYDHKQFRTKMYDASAALKALALWSGMRQWA
;
A
#
# COMPACT_ATOMS: atom_id res chain seq x y z
N MET A 1 -17.34 -26.02 6.37
CA MET A 1 -16.57 -24.86 6.86
C MET A 1 -16.56 -23.84 5.73
N THR A 2 -17.34 -22.76 5.90
CA THR A 2 -17.67 -21.79 4.85
C THR A 2 -16.46 -20.92 4.49
N GLY A 3 -16.31 -20.55 3.21
CA GLY A 3 -15.17 -19.80 2.67
C GLY A 3 -14.94 -18.43 3.32
N GLU A 4 -15.94 -17.87 4.01
CA GLU A 4 -15.89 -16.60 4.73
C GLU A 4 -14.79 -16.57 5.81
N ASN A 5 -14.54 -17.69 6.48
CA ASN A 5 -13.55 -17.76 7.56
C ASN A 5 -12.11 -17.75 7.02
N ALA A 6 -11.89 -18.21 5.78
CA ALA A 6 -10.58 -18.15 5.13
C ALA A 6 -10.26 -16.74 4.62
N GLN A 7 -11.25 -16.06 4.04
CA GLN A 7 -11.11 -14.69 3.56
C GLN A 7 -10.82 -13.71 4.71
N GLN A 8 -11.57 -13.78 5.81
CA GLN A 8 -11.35 -12.92 6.97
C GLN A 8 -9.94 -13.09 7.57
N ARG A 9 -9.44 -14.33 7.67
CA ARG A 9 -8.08 -14.61 8.13
C ARG A 9 -7.03 -14.02 7.19
N TYR A 10 -7.24 -14.15 5.88
CA TYR A 10 -6.36 -13.61 4.86
C TYR A 10 -6.28 -12.07 4.92
N GLU A 11 -7.44 -11.40 5.01
CA GLU A 11 -7.48 -9.94 5.16
C GLU A 11 -6.81 -9.49 6.46
N HIS A 12 -7.00 -10.22 7.56
CA HIS A 12 -6.33 -9.93 8.83
C HIS A 12 -4.80 -10.04 8.73
N MET A 13 -4.31 -11.10 8.06
CA MET A 13 -2.88 -11.26 7.78
C MET A 13 -2.33 -10.11 6.94
N MET A 14 -3.04 -9.70 5.87
CA MET A 14 -2.67 -8.56 5.04
C MET A 14 -2.62 -7.25 5.84
N ARG A 15 -3.61 -6.99 6.70
CA ARG A 15 -3.66 -5.76 7.54
C ARG A 15 -2.44 -5.70 8.45
N THR A 16 -2.09 -6.84 9.04
CA THR A 16 -0.91 -6.96 9.92
C THR A 16 0.39 -6.75 9.15
N ALA A 17 0.52 -7.31 7.94
CA ALA A 17 1.69 -7.13 7.08
C ALA A 17 1.88 -5.66 6.68
N ILE A 18 0.80 -4.99 6.26
CA ILE A 18 0.80 -3.55 5.93
C ILE A 18 1.21 -2.73 7.16
N ALA A 19 0.54 -2.94 8.29
CA ALA A 19 0.77 -2.23 9.54
C ALA A 19 2.24 -2.30 10.00
N ARG A 20 2.85 -3.49 9.93
CA ARG A 20 4.26 -3.69 10.30
C ARG A 20 5.22 -2.92 9.42
N ASN A 21 4.85 -2.66 8.18
CA ASN A 21 5.74 -2.10 7.17
C ASN A 21 5.44 -0.64 6.81
N LEU A 22 4.32 -0.07 7.28
CA LEU A 22 3.91 1.30 6.92
C LEU A 22 4.97 2.36 7.27
N HIS A 23 5.73 2.12 8.33
CA HIS A 23 6.80 3.01 8.77
C HIS A 23 7.85 3.29 7.68
N LYS A 24 8.12 2.34 6.77
CA LYS A 24 9.06 2.53 5.64
C LYS A 24 8.54 3.58 4.67
N LEU A 25 7.24 3.50 4.36
CA LEU A 25 6.58 4.45 3.48
C LEU A 25 6.42 5.82 4.18
N SER A 26 6.10 5.84 5.48
CA SER A 26 6.05 7.07 6.29
C SER A 26 7.40 7.79 6.26
N ALA A 27 8.49 7.07 6.57
CA ALA A 27 9.84 7.63 6.57
C ALA A 27 10.23 8.17 5.19
N PHE A 28 9.84 7.48 4.11
CA PHE A 28 10.07 7.97 2.75
C PHE A 28 9.33 9.28 2.48
N VAL A 29 8.05 9.36 2.84
CA VAL A 29 7.24 10.60 2.70
C VAL A 29 7.82 11.73 3.55
N GLU A 30 8.19 11.45 4.80
CA GLU A 30 8.82 12.41 5.72
C GLU A 30 10.15 12.94 5.21
N SER A 31 10.93 12.11 4.50
CA SER A 31 12.17 12.54 3.82
C SER A 31 11.95 13.36 2.55
N GLY A 32 10.69 13.62 2.17
CA GLY A 32 10.31 14.38 0.96
C GLY A 32 10.13 13.52 -0.29
N GLY A 33 10.13 12.20 -0.16
CA GLY A 33 9.87 11.25 -1.25
C GLY A 33 8.43 11.37 -1.78
N LYS A 34 8.29 11.63 -3.08
CA LYS A 34 6.97 11.85 -3.71
C LYS A 34 6.45 10.67 -4.50
N TRP A 35 7.33 9.96 -5.19
CA TRP A 35 6.95 8.93 -6.17
C TRP A 35 7.53 7.58 -5.80
N VAL A 36 6.68 6.56 -5.82
CA VAL A 36 7.07 5.19 -5.45
C VAL A 36 6.55 4.21 -6.50
N SER A 37 7.45 3.37 -7.00
CA SER A 37 7.08 2.37 -8.01
C SER A 37 6.27 1.23 -7.37
N ARG A 38 5.56 0.48 -8.21
CA ARG A 38 4.86 -0.75 -7.82
C ARG A 38 5.76 -1.75 -7.12
N GLU A 39 6.95 -2.02 -7.67
CA GLU A 39 7.88 -2.99 -7.09
C GLU A 39 8.37 -2.55 -5.71
N VAL A 40 8.73 -1.27 -5.56
CA VAL A 40 9.16 -0.73 -4.27
C VAL A 40 8.02 -0.83 -3.25
N MET A 41 6.79 -0.51 -3.65
CA MET A 41 5.62 -0.62 -2.78
C MET A 41 5.35 -2.07 -2.35
N CYS A 42 5.39 -3.02 -3.28
CA CYS A 42 5.22 -4.46 -2.97
C CYS A 42 6.29 -4.94 -1.98
N ASN A 43 7.55 -4.56 -2.22
CA ASN A 43 8.67 -4.91 -1.36
C ASN A 43 8.55 -4.28 0.04
N TRP A 44 8.24 -2.99 0.11
CA TRP A 44 8.10 -2.28 1.38
C TRP A 44 6.95 -2.83 2.19
N CYS A 45 5.76 -2.95 1.61
CA CYS A 45 4.56 -3.42 2.30
C CYS A 45 4.56 -4.94 2.57
N GLY A 46 5.49 -5.69 1.97
CA GLY A 46 5.53 -7.15 2.07
C GLY A 46 4.31 -7.80 1.43
N MET A 47 3.85 -7.24 0.30
CA MET A 47 2.63 -7.66 -0.39
C MET A 47 2.91 -8.09 -1.82
N GLN A 48 2.09 -9.00 -2.32
CA GLN A 48 2.01 -9.28 -3.75
C GLN A 48 1.30 -8.13 -4.47
N ASP A 49 1.56 -8.00 -5.77
CA ASP A 49 0.91 -6.94 -6.53
C ASP A 49 -0.62 -7.03 -6.53
N ARG A 50 -1.18 -8.24 -6.60
CA ARG A 50 -2.64 -8.42 -6.57
C ARG A 50 -3.26 -7.88 -5.27
N GLU A 51 -2.54 -8.01 -4.16
CA GLU A 51 -2.94 -7.54 -2.84
C GLU A 51 -2.87 -6.01 -2.77
N LEU A 52 -1.77 -5.45 -3.31
CA LEU A 52 -1.61 -4.01 -3.43
C LEU A 52 -2.71 -3.39 -4.31
N GLN A 53 -3.01 -4.00 -5.46
CA GLN A 53 -4.08 -3.55 -6.34
C GLN A 53 -5.44 -3.62 -5.65
N TYR A 54 -5.73 -4.69 -4.92
CA TYR A 54 -6.99 -4.82 -4.17
C TYR A 54 -7.18 -3.64 -3.18
N CYS A 55 -6.14 -3.31 -2.41
CA CYS A 55 -6.18 -2.17 -1.48
C CYS A 55 -6.33 -0.83 -2.21
N PHE A 56 -5.58 -0.63 -3.30
CA PHE A 56 -5.54 0.65 -4.02
C PHE A 56 -6.74 0.91 -4.91
N THR A 57 -7.36 -0.12 -5.48
CA THR A 57 -8.60 0.01 -6.22
C THR A 57 -9.74 0.42 -5.29
N ALA A 58 -9.84 -0.17 -4.10
CA ALA A 58 -10.84 0.22 -3.11
C ALA A 58 -10.69 1.69 -2.66
N ALA A 59 -9.44 2.19 -2.60
CA ALA A 59 -9.12 3.55 -2.21
C ALA A 59 -8.96 4.54 -3.38
N ASN A 60 -9.23 4.11 -4.63
CA ASN A 60 -9.03 4.91 -5.85
C ASN A 60 -7.65 5.58 -5.96
N VAL A 61 -6.57 4.90 -5.57
CA VAL A 61 -5.21 5.45 -5.67
C VAL A 61 -4.72 5.37 -7.13
N PRO A 62 -4.52 6.50 -7.81
CA PRO A 62 -4.11 6.51 -9.21
C PRO A 62 -2.63 6.17 -9.38
N ARG A 63 -2.28 5.73 -10.59
CA ARG A 63 -0.91 5.61 -11.06
C ARG A 63 -0.62 6.68 -12.10
N TYR A 64 0.55 7.29 -12.01
CA TYR A 64 0.99 8.34 -12.90
C TYR A 64 2.18 7.88 -13.74
N ASP A 65 2.16 8.22 -15.03
CA ASP A 65 3.30 7.97 -15.92
C ASP A 65 4.45 8.91 -15.59
N HIS A 66 5.59 8.36 -15.15
CA HIS A 66 6.76 9.13 -14.80
C HIS A 66 7.82 9.03 -15.90
N LYS A 67 7.95 10.08 -16.73
CA LYS A 67 8.83 10.09 -17.92
C LYS A 67 10.30 9.77 -17.61
N GLN A 68 10.83 10.33 -16.53
CA GLN A 68 12.22 10.12 -16.12
C GLN A 68 12.56 8.65 -15.84
N PHE A 69 11.61 7.90 -15.30
CA PHE A 69 11.80 6.50 -14.89
C PHE A 69 11.14 5.51 -15.85
N ARG A 70 10.47 6.01 -16.91
CA ARG A 70 9.72 5.22 -17.91
C ARG A 70 8.79 4.18 -17.27
N THR A 71 8.21 4.52 -16.12
CA THR A 71 7.38 3.60 -15.34
C THR A 71 6.23 4.34 -14.68
N LYS A 72 5.19 3.58 -14.33
CA LYS A 72 4.05 4.09 -13.57
C LYS A 72 4.36 4.05 -12.08
N MET A 73 4.11 5.18 -11.41
CA MET A 73 4.38 5.34 -9.99
C MET A 73 3.13 5.80 -9.26
N TYR A 74 3.07 5.50 -7.97
CA TYR A 74 2.07 6.02 -7.05
C TYR A 74 2.60 7.31 -6.43
N ASP A 75 1.70 8.23 -6.12
CA ASP A 75 2.00 9.27 -5.14
C ASP A 75 2.17 8.61 -3.77
N ALA A 76 3.33 8.83 -3.14
CA ALA A 76 3.70 8.15 -1.90
C ALA A 76 2.81 8.55 -0.72
N SER A 77 2.33 9.81 -0.69
CA SER A 77 1.44 10.30 0.36
C SER A 77 0.04 9.71 0.23
N ALA A 78 -0.50 9.65 -1.00
CA ALA A 78 -1.79 9.02 -1.28
C ALA A 78 -1.75 7.51 -0.98
N ALA A 79 -0.68 6.84 -1.37
CA ALA A 79 -0.46 5.43 -1.04
C ALA A 79 -0.40 5.20 0.48
N LEU A 80 0.31 6.05 1.22
CA LEU A 80 0.42 5.95 2.68
C LEU A 80 -0.95 6.04 3.34
N LYS A 81 -1.74 7.06 2.98
CA LYS A 81 -3.10 7.26 3.51
C LYS A 81 -4.02 6.09 3.19
N ALA A 82 -3.99 5.60 1.97
CA ALA A 82 -4.80 4.45 1.55
C ALA A 82 -4.47 3.18 2.36
N LEU A 83 -3.19 2.87 2.53
CA LEU A 83 -2.76 1.70 3.31
C LEU A 83 -3.02 1.90 4.81
N ALA A 84 -2.87 3.11 5.33
CA ALA A 84 -3.18 3.46 6.70
C ALA A 84 -4.66 3.23 7.01
N LEU A 85 -5.55 3.75 6.16
CA LEU A 85 -7.00 3.54 6.25
C LEU A 85 -7.35 2.05 6.14
N TRP A 86 -6.76 1.35 5.17
CA TRP A 86 -7.05 -0.07 4.95
C TRP A 86 -6.54 -0.95 6.10
N SER A 87 -5.41 -0.62 6.72
CA SER A 87 -4.88 -1.37 7.88
C SER A 87 -5.46 -0.94 9.23
N GLY A 88 -6.20 0.16 9.29
CA GLY A 88 -6.75 0.73 10.53
C GLY A 88 -5.77 1.60 11.32
N MET A 89 -4.63 1.95 10.73
CA MET A 89 -3.59 2.77 11.35
C MET A 89 -3.88 4.28 11.20
N ARG A 90 -4.78 4.81 12.05
CA ARG A 90 -5.27 6.19 11.95
C ARG A 90 -4.21 7.29 12.06
N GLN A 91 -3.06 7.00 12.67
CA GLN A 91 -1.97 7.98 12.82
C GLN A 91 -1.32 8.39 11.48
N TRP A 92 -1.54 7.61 10.42
CA TRP A 92 -1.02 7.85 9.07
C TRP A 92 -2.13 8.04 8.02
N ALA A 93 -3.41 8.07 8.46
CA ALA A 93 -4.60 8.16 7.61
C ALA A 93 -4.94 9.61 7.20
#